data_AF-A0A2T4IK73-F1
#
_entry.id   AF-A0A2T4IK73-F1
#
_cell.length_a   1.000
_cell.length_b   1.000
_cell.length_c   1.000
_cell.angle_alpha   90.00
_cell.angle_beta   90.00
_cell.angle_gamma   90.00
#
_symmetry.space_group_name_H-M   'P 1'
#
loop_
_entity.id
_entity.type
_entity.pdbx_description
1 polymer ?
#
loop_
_entity_poly.entity_id
_entity_poly.type
_entity_poly.pdbx_seq_one_letter_code
_entity_poly.pdbx_strand_id
1 'polypeptide(L)'
;MLAGARMGRTAVWIEAHNIAAEAITVIAPDTRLNAEQVAVIDGRGRVEPLREDVGAHHLLFAREQADGRIVSAASWWNFPTPGTSPREVLGRVRGGLELMPVDLPDRGPYREGTRHGFVLRMDGAPLAGVRVVLESSQGSRVVFHSDAAGVIDVLLPRDFDPAQVDREGRQARADFVLFARIERDGVEHLSAFNGPYGPDPMRQRDLSGGVAFMLLGMALAVPLLRSRRG
;
A
#
# COMPACT_ATOMS: atom_id res chain seq x y z
N MET A 1 -0.65 -12.87 -3.01
CA MET A 1 0.05 -11.68 -2.50
C MET A 1 1.40 -11.56 -3.21
N LEU A 2 1.85 -10.34 -3.51
CA LEU A 2 3.16 -10.06 -4.09
C LEU A 2 4.02 -9.26 -3.08
N ALA A 3 5.02 -9.88 -2.46
CA ALA A 3 5.86 -9.24 -1.44
C ALA A 3 7.22 -8.81 -2.02
N GLY A 4 7.66 -7.57 -1.77
CA GLY A 4 8.89 -7.03 -2.34
C GLY A 4 10.03 -6.89 -1.33
N ALA A 5 11.21 -7.43 -1.65
CA ALA A 5 12.44 -7.29 -0.88
C ALA A 5 13.57 -6.65 -1.73
N ARG A 6 14.18 -5.59 -1.20
CA ARG A 6 15.17 -4.79 -1.93
C ARG A 6 16.51 -5.55 -2.06
N MET A 7 17.03 -5.69 -3.28
CA MET A 7 18.34 -6.32 -3.54
C MET A 7 19.47 -5.27 -3.74
N GLY A 8 19.12 -4.06 -4.18
CA GLY A 8 20.07 -2.98 -4.48
C GLY A 8 19.38 -1.64 -4.78
N ARG A 9 20.05 -0.74 -5.52
CA ARG A 9 19.44 0.54 -5.95
C ARG A 9 18.46 0.38 -7.11
N THR A 10 18.63 -0.64 -7.95
CA THR A 10 17.99 -0.78 -9.26
C THR A 10 17.13 -2.03 -9.44
N ALA A 11 17.05 -2.94 -8.44
CA ALA A 11 16.26 -4.17 -8.56
C ALA A 11 15.60 -4.56 -7.23
N VAL A 12 14.46 -5.24 -7.34
CA VAL A 12 13.69 -5.81 -6.23
C VAL A 12 13.33 -7.26 -6.52
N TRP A 13 13.40 -8.11 -5.50
CA TRP A 13 12.81 -9.45 -5.54
C TRP A 13 11.35 -9.37 -5.16
N ILE A 14 10.48 -9.90 -6.01
CA ILE A 14 9.07 -10.06 -5.71
C ILE A 14 8.80 -11.54 -5.46
N GLU A 15 8.20 -11.84 -4.32
CA GLU A 15 7.75 -13.18 -3.97
C GLU A 15 6.24 -13.30 -4.18
N ALA A 16 5.83 -14.33 -4.92
CA ALA A 16 4.43 -14.67 -5.13
C ALA A 16 3.98 -15.68 -4.06
N HIS A 17 3.05 -15.26 -3.21
CA HIS A 17 2.48 -16.08 -2.14
C HIS A 17 1.00 -16.37 -2.40
N ASN A 18 0.59 -17.63 -2.27
CA ASN A 18 -0.81 -18.07 -2.48
C ASN A 18 -1.38 -17.73 -3.87
N ILE A 19 -0.51 -17.72 -4.89
CA ILE A 19 -0.84 -17.60 -6.31
C ILE A 19 0.26 -18.32 -7.10
N ALA A 20 -0.11 -19.20 -8.03
CA ALA A 20 0.80 -19.95 -8.91
C ALA A 20 0.99 -19.22 -10.25
N ALA A 21 1.31 -17.92 -10.18
CA ALA A 21 1.53 -17.13 -11.38
C ALA A 21 2.91 -17.43 -12.00
N GLU A 22 2.94 -17.72 -13.30
CA GLU A 22 4.17 -17.97 -14.06
C GLU A 22 4.98 -16.70 -14.34
N ALA A 23 4.32 -15.54 -14.30
CA ALA A 23 4.93 -14.24 -14.55
C ALA A 23 4.28 -13.12 -13.73
N ILE A 24 5.06 -12.07 -13.48
CA ILE A 24 4.62 -10.78 -12.95
C ILE A 24 4.66 -9.78 -14.09
N THR A 25 3.53 -9.15 -14.36
CA THR A 25 3.43 -7.99 -15.24
C THR A 25 3.88 -6.74 -14.50
N VAL A 26 4.92 -6.08 -15.00
CA VAL A 26 5.47 -4.85 -14.48
C VAL A 26 4.99 -3.69 -15.36
N ILE A 27 4.33 -2.72 -14.77
CA ILE A 27 3.72 -1.60 -15.48
C ILE A 27 4.28 -0.30 -14.92
N ALA A 28 5.07 0.40 -15.73
CA ALA A 28 5.60 1.73 -15.39
C ALA A 28 4.50 2.79 -15.43
N PRO A 29 4.64 3.90 -14.67
CA PRO A 29 3.67 4.99 -14.67
C PRO A 29 3.65 5.77 -16.00
N ASP A 30 4.72 5.69 -16.81
CA ASP A 30 4.73 6.25 -18.16
C ASP A 30 3.97 5.32 -19.10
N THR A 31 2.78 5.76 -19.50
CA THR A 31 1.82 5.02 -20.31
C THR A 31 2.24 4.76 -21.74
N ARG A 32 3.35 5.37 -22.18
CA ARG A 32 4.00 5.12 -23.47
C ARG A 32 4.92 3.89 -23.44
N LEU A 33 5.29 3.42 -22.25
CA LEU A 33 6.08 2.20 -22.10
C LEU A 33 5.17 0.97 -22.13
N ASN A 34 5.63 -0.07 -22.82
CA ASN A 34 4.97 -1.37 -22.78
C ASN A 34 5.19 -2.01 -21.41
N ALA A 35 4.19 -2.74 -20.93
CA ALA A 35 4.36 -3.58 -19.76
C ALA A 35 5.39 -4.69 -20.06
N GLU A 36 6.18 -5.06 -19.06
CA GLU A 36 7.14 -6.17 -19.14
C GLU A 36 6.62 -7.36 -18.35
N GLN A 37 6.87 -8.57 -18.86
CA GLN A 37 6.61 -9.79 -18.11
C GLN A 37 7.92 -10.32 -17.52
N VAL A 38 7.96 -10.40 -16.20
CA VAL A 38 9.07 -10.99 -15.46
C VAL A 38 8.68 -12.40 -15.07
N ALA A 39 9.47 -13.38 -15.50
CA ALA A 39 9.26 -14.78 -15.12
C ALA A 39 9.35 -14.96 -13.60
N VAL A 40 8.46 -15.79 -13.06
CA VAL A 40 8.48 -16.22 -11.67
C VAL A 40 9.12 -17.61 -11.62
N ILE A 41 10.29 -17.71 -11.01
CA ILE A 41 11.06 -18.94 -10.86
C ILE A 41 11.16 -19.22 -9.36
N ASP A 42 10.75 -20.43 -8.94
CA ASP A 42 10.69 -20.83 -7.53
C ASP A 42 9.92 -19.83 -6.64
N GLY A 43 8.81 -19.30 -7.17
CA GLY A 43 7.96 -18.32 -6.48
C GLY A 43 8.56 -16.90 -6.42
N ARG A 44 9.66 -16.62 -7.13
CA ARG A 44 10.35 -15.33 -7.12
C ARG A 44 10.54 -14.74 -8.52
N GLY A 45 10.33 -13.44 -8.65
CA GLY A 45 10.63 -12.66 -9.85
C GLY A 45 11.55 -11.49 -9.54
N ARG A 46 12.52 -11.21 -10.42
CA ARG A 46 13.42 -10.05 -10.31
C ARG A 46 12.86 -8.90 -11.13
N VAL A 47 12.43 -7.83 -10.45
CA VAL A 47 11.85 -6.66 -11.11
C VAL A 47 12.83 -5.48 -11.09
N GLU A 48 12.95 -4.83 -12.24
CA GLU A 48 13.74 -3.62 -12.46
C GLU A 48 12.84 -2.50 -12.99
N PRO A 49 13.26 -1.23 -12.93
CA PRO A 49 12.59 -0.16 -13.66
C PRO A 49 12.57 -0.51 -15.15
N LEU A 50 11.45 -0.27 -15.83
CA LEU A 50 11.35 -0.51 -17.28
C LEU A 50 12.30 0.38 -18.09
N ARG A 51 12.76 1.49 -17.49
CA ARG A 51 13.78 2.39 -18.03
C ARG A 51 14.50 3.11 -16.89
N GLU A 52 15.81 3.33 -17.00
CA GLU A 52 16.62 3.90 -15.92
C GLU A 52 16.18 5.30 -15.44
N ASP A 53 15.61 6.10 -16.34
CA ASP A 53 15.11 7.45 -16.11
C ASP A 53 13.58 7.52 -15.90
N VAL A 54 12.90 6.37 -15.87
CA VAL A 54 11.48 6.27 -15.49
C VAL A 54 11.42 5.57 -14.14
N GLY A 55 11.45 6.36 -13.07
CA GLY A 55 11.20 5.85 -11.72
C GLY A 55 9.74 5.95 -11.33
N ALA A 56 9.52 6.39 -10.10
CA ALA A 56 8.22 6.44 -9.45
C ALA A 56 7.58 5.05 -9.30
N HIS A 57 6.27 5.04 -9.07
CA HIS A 57 5.52 3.85 -8.73
C HIS A 57 5.25 2.98 -9.95
N HIS A 58 5.84 1.79 -9.97
CA HIS A 58 5.49 0.72 -10.88
C HIS A 58 4.40 -0.13 -10.23
N LEU A 59 3.37 -0.46 -11.01
CA LEU A 59 2.37 -1.45 -10.62
C LEU A 59 2.92 -2.84 -10.95
N LEU A 60 2.78 -3.75 -10.00
CA LEU A 60 3.11 -5.17 -10.13
C LEU A 60 1.80 -5.94 -10.14
N PHE A 61 1.57 -6.73 -11.18
CA PHE A 61 0.34 -7.47 -11.35
C PHE A 61 0.61 -8.92 -11.73
N ALA A 62 -0.04 -9.85 -11.04
CA ALA A 62 0.02 -11.27 -11.32
C ALA A 62 -1.40 -11.81 -11.47
N ARG A 63 -1.58 -12.75 -12.40
CA ARG A 63 -2.85 -13.41 -12.64
C ARG A 63 -2.63 -14.89 -12.86
N GLU A 64 -3.54 -15.67 -12.32
CA GLU A 64 -3.61 -17.13 -12.46
C GLU A 64 -5.05 -17.51 -12.83
N GLN A 65 -5.19 -18.49 -13.70
CA GLN A 65 -6.46 -19.11 -14.03
C GLN A 65 -6.31 -20.63 -14.00
N ALA A 66 -6.97 -21.28 -13.04
CA ALA A 66 -6.91 -22.73 -12.83
C ALA A 66 -8.19 -23.20 -12.15
N ASP A 67 -8.64 -24.42 -12.44
CA ASP A 67 -9.68 -25.14 -11.69
C ASP A 67 -10.99 -24.36 -11.43
N GLY A 68 -11.50 -23.65 -12.44
CA GLY A 68 -12.73 -22.86 -12.29
C GLY A 68 -12.56 -21.60 -11.43
N ARG A 69 -11.32 -21.17 -11.20
CA ARG A 69 -10.95 -20.00 -10.42
C ARG A 69 -10.03 -19.06 -11.20
N ILE A 70 -10.25 -17.77 -11.03
CA ILE A 70 -9.39 -16.71 -11.53
C ILE A 70 -8.88 -15.90 -10.34
N VAL A 71 -7.57 -15.87 -10.16
CA VAL A 71 -6.90 -15.12 -9.10
C VAL A 71 -6.10 -13.99 -9.70
N SER A 72 -6.30 -12.77 -9.18
CA SER A 72 -5.46 -11.62 -9.48
C SER A 72 -4.83 -11.07 -8.19
N ALA A 73 -3.57 -10.66 -8.29
CA ALA A 73 -2.84 -10.03 -7.21
C ALA A 73 -2.10 -8.79 -7.72
N ALA A 74 -2.22 -7.69 -6.99
CA ALA A 74 -1.60 -6.42 -7.31
C ALA A 74 -0.80 -5.88 -6.13
N SER A 75 0.32 -5.24 -6.44
CA SER A 75 1.16 -4.50 -5.49
C SER A 75 1.85 -3.36 -6.24
N TRP A 76 2.60 -2.54 -5.54
CA TRP A 76 3.37 -1.47 -6.15
C TRP A 76 4.79 -1.46 -5.62
N TRP A 77 5.68 -0.94 -6.45
CA TRP A 77 7.05 -0.67 -6.05
C TRP A 77 7.48 0.71 -6.53
N ASN A 78 8.13 1.48 -5.67
CA ASN A 78 8.66 2.79 -6.03
C ASN A 78 10.16 2.71 -6.27
N PHE A 79 10.58 2.96 -7.49
CA PHE A 79 11.98 3.15 -7.83
C PHE A 79 12.36 4.62 -7.62
N PRO A 80 13.46 4.93 -6.90
CA PRO A 80 13.78 6.28 -6.43
C PRO A 80 14.39 7.18 -7.54
N THR A 81 13.69 7.27 -8.66
CA THR A 81 13.97 8.17 -9.79
C THR A 81 12.68 8.98 -10.04
N PRO A 82 12.75 10.27 -10.46
CA PRO A 82 11.56 11.02 -10.84
C PRO A 82 10.72 10.30 -11.90
N GLY A 83 9.41 10.54 -11.91
CA GLY A 83 8.50 9.92 -12.87
C GLY A 83 7.10 10.52 -12.82
N THR A 84 6.26 10.06 -13.74
CA THR A 84 4.86 10.48 -13.85
C THR A 84 4.03 9.91 -12.70
N SER A 85 2.87 10.55 -12.43
CA SER A 85 1.90 10.03 -11.48
C SER A 85 1.40 8.63 -11.87
N PRO A 86 1.26 7.68 -10.93
CA PRO A 86 0.75 6.35 -11.22
C PRO A 86 -0.76 6.30 -11.48
N ARG A 87 -1.50 7.41 -11.26
CA ARG A 87 -2.97 7.43 -11.34
C ARG A 87 -3.52 6.91 -12.66
N GLU A 88 -2.87 7.25 -13.77
CA GLU A 88 -3.30 6.77 -15.09
C GLU A 88 -3.20 5.24 -15.18
N VAL A 89 -2.11 4.66 -14.69
CA VAL A 89 -1.92 3.22 -14.65
C VAL A 89 -2.93 2.55 -13.73
N LEU A 90 -3.15 3.07 -12.52
CA LEU A 90 -4.13 2.50 -11.58
C LEU A 90 -5.54 2.44 -12.17
N GLY A 91 -5.91 3.42 -13.00
CA GLY A 91 -7.21 3.50 -13.64
C GLY A 91 -7.44 2.54 -14.81
N ARG A 92 -6.38 2.00 -15.44
CA ARG A 92 -6.48 1.09 -16.59
C ARG A 92 -7.20 -0.21 -16.23
N VAL A 93 -7.97 -0.74 -17.17
CA VAL A 93 -8.69 -2.02 -17.04
C VAL A 93 -7.78 -3.15 -17.52
N ARG A 94 -7.60 -4.20 -16.71
CA ARG A 94 -6.83 -5.42 -17.07
C ARG A 94 -7.72 -6.66 -17.23
N GLY A 95 -9.03 -6.50 -17.03
CA GLY A 95 -10.03 -7.56 -17.15
C GLY A 95 -10.12 -8.45 -15.91
N GLY A 96 -11.26 -9.13 -15.76
CA GLY A 96 -11.61 -9.89 -14.57
C GLY A 96 -11.89 -9.01 -13.35
N LEU A 97 -11.85 -9.63 -12.17
CA LEU A 97 -12.01 -8.93 -10.90
C LEU A 97 -10.71 -8.17 -10.57
N GLU A 98 -10.84 -6.87 -10.37
CA GLU A 98 -9.75 -5.96 -10.03
C GLU A 98 -10.08 -5.20 -8.76
N LEU A 99 -9.16 -5.24 -7.79
CA LEU A 99 -9.18 -4.40 -6.61
C LEU A 99 -7.92 -3.53 -6.62
N MET A 100 -8.08 -2.22 -6.83
CA MET A 100 -6.97 -1.29 -7.03
C MET A 100 -7.13 -0.05 -6.16
N PRO A 101 -6.04 0.56 -5.67
CA PRO A 101 -6.12 1.84 -4.99
C PRO A 101 -6.48 2.95 -6.00
N VAL A 102 -7.20 3.97 -5.54
CA VAL A 102 -7.48 5.20 -6.32
C VAL A 102 -6.19 5.99 -6.54
N ASP A 103 -5.35 6.04 -5.51
CA ASP A 103 -4.03 6.65 -5.53
C ASP A 103 -3.03 5.88 -4.67
N LEU A 104 -1.75 6.09 -4.95
CA LEU A 104 -0.67 5.56 -4.12
C LEU A 104 -0.13 6.68 -3.22
N PRO A 105 0.42 6.36 -2.04
CA PRO A 105 1.05 7.36 -1.20
C PRO A 105 2.21 8.02 -1.93
N ASP A 106 2.24 9.36 -1.94
CA ASP A 106 3.27 10.16 -2.63
C ASP A 106 4.71 9.83 -2.17
N ARG A 107 4.87 9.49 -0.89
CA ARG A 107 6.16 9.16 -0.27
C ARG A 107 6.02 8.07 0.77
N GLY A 108 6.84 7.03 0.61
CA GLY A 108 6.94 5.95 1.59
C GLY A 108 5.71 5.04 1.61
N PRO A 109 5.56 4.22 2.66
CA PRO A 109 4.43 3.31 2.77
C PRO A 109 3.13 4.07 3.11
N TYR A 110 2.00 3.35 3.06
CA TYR A 110 0.75 3.80 3.68
C TYR A 110 0.94 4.10 5.17
N ARG A 111 -0.02 4.76 5.81
CA ARG A 111 0.04 5.09 7.23
C ARG A 111 -1.11 4.45 7.97
N GLU A 112 -0.86 3.98 9.18
CA GLU A 112 -1.95 3.59 10.07
C GLU A 112 -2.86 4.79 10.37
N GLY A 113 -4.14 4.51 10.59
CA GLY A 113 -5.12 5.54 10.95
C GLY A 113 -5.45 6.54 9.83
N THR A 114 -4.92 6.35 8.62
CA THR A 114 -5.30 7.13 7.44
C THR A 114 -6.31 6.37 6.58
N ARG A 115 -7.16 7.13 5.89
CA ARG A 115 -8.16 6.63 4.95
C ARG A 115 -7.62 6.63 3.54
N HIS A 116 -7.86 5.56 2.80
CA HIS A 116 -7.44 5.38 1.42
C HIS A 116 -8.57 4.76 0.61
N GLY A 117 -8.82 5.33 -0.56
CA GLY A 117 -9.82 4.82 -1.50
C GLY A 117 -9.28 3.65 -2.31
N PHE A 118 -10.08 2.60 -2.41
CA PHE A 118 -9.87 1.49 -3.34
C PHE A 118 -11.10 1.35 -4.23
N VAL A 119 -10.92 0.86 -5.45
CA VAL A 119 -12.01 0.60 -6.39
C VAL A 119 -12.01 -0.88 -6.73
N LEU A 120 -13.18 -1.49 -6.59
CA LEU A 120 -13.46 -2.85 -7.01
C LEU A 120 -14.23 -2.83 -8.33
N ARG A 121 -13.70 -3.53 -9.32
CA ARG A 121 -14.27 -3.62 -10.68
C ARG A 121 -14.33 -5.07 -11.14
N MET A 122 -15.28 -5.38 -12.01
CA MET A 122 -15.25 -6.56 -12.87
C MET A 122 -15.27 -6.09 -14.31
N ASP A 123 -14.22 -6.43 -15.06
CA ASP A 123 -14.08 -6.05 -16.48
C ASP A 123 -14.26 -4.53 -16.70
N GLY A 124 -13.75 -3.74 -15.75
CA GLY A 124 -13.83 -2.27 -15.77
C GLY A 124 -15.13 -1.69 -15.21
N ALA A 125 -16.19 -2.48 -15.02
CA ALA A 125 -17.43 -2.01 -14.41
C ALA A 125 -17.34 -2.02 -12.87
N PRO A 126 -17.74 -0.95 -12.18
CA PRO A 126 -17.72 -0.90 -10.71
C PRO A 126 -18.66 -1.95 -10.10
N LEU A 127 -18.24 -2.57 -9.01
CA LEU A 127 -19.05 -3.55 -8.29
C LEU A 127 -19.50 -3.00 -6.94
N ALA A 128 -20.81 -2.88 -6.72
CA ALA A 128 -21.39 -2.41 -5.48
C ALA A 128 -21.75 -3.55 -4.52
N GLY A 129 -21.71 -3.26 -3.21
CA GLY A 129 -22.15 -4.16 -2.14
C GLY A 129 -21.26 -5.39 -1.93
N VAL A 130 -20.10 -5.46 -2.59
CA VAL A 130 -19.21 -6.63 -2.49
C VAL A 130 -18.39 -6.52 -1.22
N ARG A 131 -18.32 -7.64 -0.49
CA ARG A 131 -17.49 -7.77 0.71
C ARG A 131 -16.01 -7.73 0.36
N VAL A 132 -15.28 -6.83 1.01
CA VAL A 132 -13.82 -6.68 0.90
C VAL A 132 -13.21 -6.84 2.29
N VAL A 133 -12.13 -7.60 2.40
CA VAL A 133 -11.47 -7.88 3.68
C VAL A 133 -10.06 -7.34 3.67
N LEU A 134 -9.71 -6.59 4.71
CA LEU A 134 -8.34 -6.22 5.03
C LEU A 134 -7.79 -7.16 6.10
N GLU A 135 -6.59 -7.69 5.88
CA GLU A 135 -5.77 -8.37 6.88
C GLU A 135 -4.41 -7.69 6.97
N SER A 136 -3.91 -7.47 8.18
CA SER A 136 -2.57 -6.92 8.43
C SER A 136 -1.61 -7.97 8.98
N SER A 137 -0.32 -7.79 8.75
CA SER A 137 0.73 -8.63 9.36
C SER A 137 0.80 -8.50 10.88
N GLN A 138 0.17 -7.47 11.45
CA GLN A 138 0.02 -7.27 12.90
C GLN A 138 -1.22 -7.99 13.48
N GLY A 139 -2.02 -8.65 12.64
CA GLY A 139 -3.16 -9.47 13.05
C GLY A 139 -4.52 -8.79 13.01
N SER A 140 -4.62 -7.53 12.55
CA SER A 140 -5.91 -6.89 12.35
C SER A 140 -6.67 -7.52 11.19
N ARG A 141 -7.99 -7.64 11.36
CA ARG A 141 -8.91 -8.07 10.31
C ARG A 141 -10.12 -7.14 10.28
N VAL A 142 -10.34 -6.47 9.16
CA VAL A 142 -11.45 -5.51 8.99
C VAL A 142 -12.24 -5.85 7.74
N VAL A 143 -13.56 -5.71 7.81
CA VAL A 143 -14.47 -5.97 6.70
C VAL A 143 -15.07 -4.66 6.22
N PHE A 144 -15.05 -4.46 4.90
CA PHE A 144 -15.65 -3.34 4.21
C PHE A 144 -16.64 -3.85 3.15
N HIS A 145 -17.47 -2.95 2.63
CA HIS A 145 -18.30 -3.20 1.47
C HIS A 145 -18.09 -2.07 0.47
N SER A 146 -18.04 -2.42 -0.82
CA SER A 146 -17.97 -1.41 -1.87
C SER A 146 -19.28 -0.64 -2.01
N ASP A 147 -19.19 0.66 -2.29
CA ASP A 147 -20.35 1.51 -2.52
C ASP A 147 -20.91 1.39 -3.95
N ALA A 148 -21.88 2.23 -4.31
CA ALA A 148 -22.49 2.24 -5.63
C ALA A 148 -21.52 2.55 -6.78
N ALA A 149 -20.41 3.24 -6.50
CA ALA A 149 -19.34 3.53 -7.45
C ALA A 149 -18.23 2.46 -7.42
N GLY A 150 -18.42 1.37 -6.65
CA GLY A 150 -17.42 0.33 -6.43
C GLY A 150 -16.27 0.76 -5.53
N VAL A 151 -16.41 1.89 -4.82
CA VAL A 151 -15.36 2.46 -3.97
C VAL A 151 -15.43 1.85 -2.57
N ILE A 152 -14.25 1.57 -2.00
CA ILE A 152 -14.05 1.17 -0.61
C ILE A 152 -13.19 2.23 0.08
N ASP A 153 -13.73 2.90 1.09
CA ASP A 153 -12.98 3.81 1.96
C ASP A 153 -12.33 3.02 3.10
N VAL A 154 -11.05 2.65 2.92
CA VAL A 154 -10.32 1.79 3.84
C VAL A 154 -9.58 2.63 4.86
N LEU A 155 -9.92 2.46 6.14
CA LEU A 155 -9.13 2.94 7.26
C LEU A 155 -8.06 1.90 7.61
N LEU A 156 -6.78 2.26 7.47
CA LEU A 156 -5.68 1.38 7.87
C LEU A 156 -5.68 1.22 9.40
N PRO A 157 -5.52 -0.02 9.92
CA PRO A 157 -5.61 -0.29 11.36
C PRO A 157 -4.47 0.38 12.13
N ARG A 158 -4.73 0.74 13.39
CA ARG A 158 -3.74 1.25 14.36
C ARG A 158 -3.30 0.12 15.29
N ASP A 159 -2.52 -0.80 14.77
CA ASP A 159 -2.21 -2.11 15.36
C ASP A 159 -0.71 -2.39 15.52
N PHE A 160 0.13 -1.39 15.28
CA PHE A 160 1.53 -1.46 15.68
C PHE A 160 1.67 -1.62 17.20
N ASP A 161 2.58 -2.49 17.64
CA ASP A 161 2.99 -2.59 19.05
C ASP A 161 3.75 -1.30 19.45
N PRO A 162 3.32 -0.57 20.51
CA PRO A 162 4.05 0.58 21.01
C PRO A 162 5.54 0.31 21.26
N ALA A 163 5.91 -0.85 21.79
CA ALA A 163 7.31 -1.19 22.08
C ALA A 163 8.14 -1.37 20.80
N GLN A 164 7.52 -1.86 19.72
CA GLN A 164 8.15 -1.91 18.41
C GLN A 164 8.35 -0.50 17.84
N VAL A 165 7.34 0.36 17.95
CA VAL A 165 7.41 1.76 17.47
C VAL A 165 8.48 2.54 18.23
N ASP A 166 8.63 2.34 19.54
CA ASP A 166 9.68 2.99 20.33
C ASP A 166 11.08 2.56 19.89
N ARG A 167 11.26 1.29 19.50
CA ARG A 167 12.54 0.72 19.09
C ARG A 167 12.93 1.09 17.66
N GLU A 168 11.98 1.02 16.73
CA GLU A 168 12.21 1.15 15.29
C GLU A 168 11.84 2.54 14.75
N GLY A 169 11.02 3.29 15.49
CA GLY A 169 10.54 4.61 15.13
C GLY A 169 9.91 4.63 13.75
N ARG A 170 10.43 5.50 12.87
CA ARG A 170 9.96 5.66 11.48
C ARG A 170 10.28 4.47 10.58
N GLN A 171 11.13 3.54 11.01
CA GLN A 171 11.49 2.33 10.26
C GLN A 171 10.53 1.17 10.52
N ALA A 172 9.70 1.27 11.57
CA ALA A 172 8.67 0.26 11.82
C ALA A 172 7.76 0.15 10.60
N ARG A 173 7.57 -1.09 10.15
CA ARG A 173 6.84 -1.40 8.92
C ARG A 173 6.09 -2.70 9.11
N ALA A 174 4.87 -2.71 8.59
CA ALA A 174 3.99 -3.86 8.50
C ALA A 174 3.40 -3.92 7.10
N ASP A 175 2.78 -5.04 6.75
CA ASP A 175 2.13 -5.24 5.47
C ASP A 175 0.63 -5.46 5.66
N PHE A 176 -0.15 -5.07 4.66
CA PHE A 176 -1.58 -5.39 4.59
C PHE A 176 -1.91 -6.03 3.26
N VAL A 177 -2.96 -6.85 3.26
CA VAL A 177 -3.64 -7.34 2.08
C VAL A 177 -5.11 -6.95 2.17
N LEU A 178 -5.62 -6.36 1.09
CA LEU A 178 -7.03 -6.12 0.87
C LEU A 178 -7.48 -7.10 -0.22
N PHE A 179 -8.52 -7.88 0.03
CA PHE A 179 -8.99 -8.86 -0.94
C PHE A 179 -10.51 -8.93 -1.04
N ALA A 180 -10.99 -9.29 -2.23
CA ALA A 180 -12.39 -9.51 -2.54
C ALA A 180 -12.55 -10.85 -3.26
N ARG A 181 -13.70 -11.49 -3.05
CA ARG A 181 -14.10 -12.72 -3.72
C ARG A 181 -15.52 -12.56 -4.23
N ILE A 182 -15.76 -12.96 -5.47
CA ILE A 182 -17.11 -13.14 -6.01
C ILE A 182 -17.19 -14.43 -6.82
N GLU A 183 -18.38 -14.91 -7.05
CA GLU A 183 -18.66 -15.97 -8.00
C GLU A 183 -19.45 -15.38 -9.18
N ARG A 184 -19.05 -15.68 -10.41
CA ARG A 184 -19.72 -15.22 -11.62
C ARG A 184 -19.65 -16.30 -12.67
N ASP A 185 -20.79 -16.64 -13.27
CA ASP A 185 -20.89 -17.64 -14.34
C ASP A 185 -20.26 -19.00 -13.96
N GLY A 186 -20.35 -19.39 -12.67
CA GLY A 186 -19.76 -20.62 -12.14
C GLY A 186 -18.24 -20.58 -11.95
N VAL A 187 -17.62 -19.40 -12.07
CA VAL A 187 -16.18 -19.17 -11.86
C VAL A 187 -15.97 -18.37 -10.58
N GLU A 188 -15.08 -18.85 -9.70
CA GLU A 188 -14.64 -18.08 -8.53
C GLU A 188 -13.61 -17.03 -8.96
N HIS A 189 -13.90 -15.75 -8.71
CA HIS A 189 -12.95 -14.67 -8.92
C HIS A 189 -12.42 -14.18 -7.57
N LEU A 190 -11.10 -14.17 -7.42
CA LEU A 190 -10.42 -13.57 -6.27
C LEU A 190 -9.50 -12.46 -6.77
N SER A 191 -9.58 -11.29 -6.13
CA SER A 191 -8.64 -10.19 -6.37
C SER A 191 -8.06 -9.71 -5.06
N ALA A 192 -6.76 -9.46 -5.04
CA ALA A 192 -6.06 -8.93 -3.90
C ALA A 192 -5.16 -7.76 -4.29
N PHE A 193 -5.14 -6.72 -3.45
CA PHE A 193 -4.12 -5.69 -3.45
C PHE A 193 -3.35 -5.76 -2.15
N ASN A 194 -2.02 -5.64 -2.19
CA ASN A 194 -1.21 -5.61 -0.99
C ASN A 194 -0.19 -4.48 -1.01
N GLY A 195 0.22 -4.06 0.18
CA GLY A 195 1.19 -3.00 0.32
C GLY A 195 1.69 -2.83 1.74
N PRO A 196 2.76 -2.05 1.93
CA PRO A 196 3.27 -1.76 3.24
C PRO A 196 2.53 -0.58 3.88
N TYR A 197 2.47 -0.58 5.21
CA TYR A 197 2.08 0.58 6.01
C TYR A 197 3.04 0.76 7.19
N GLY A 198 3.12 2.00 7.69
CA GLY A 198 3.95 2.36 8.85
C GLY A 198 3.13 3.06 9.93
N PRO A 199 3.71 3.26 11.13
CA PRO A 199 3.01 3.90 12.24
C PRO A 199 2.69 5.37 11.94
N ASP A 200 1.73 5.89 12.69
CA ASP A 200 1.29 7.27 12.64
C ASP A 200 2.37 8.12 13.33
N PRO A 201 3.02 9.05 12.62
CA PRO A 201 4.05 9.88 13.20
C PRO A 201 3.54 10.76 14.36
N MET A 202 2.23 10.93 14.51
CA MET A 202 1.60 11.68 15.60
C MET A 202 1.19 10.80 16.78
N ARG A 203 1.37 9.48 16.73
CA ARG A 203 1.00 8.54 17.80
C ARG A 203 1.63 8.90 19.16
N GLN A 204 2.83 9.47 19.16
CA GLN A 204 3.60 9.84 20.36
C GLN A 204 3.69 11.35 20.61
N ARG A 205 2.73 12.17 20.13
CA ARG A 205 2.61 13.52 20.70
C ARG A 205 2.00 13.43 22.08
N ASP A 206 2.81 12.97 23.02
CA ASP A 206 2.59 13.08 24.44
C ASP A 206 2.44 14.55 24.79
N LEU A 207 1.19 14.99 25.03
CA LEU A 207 0.88 16.30 25.58
C LEU A 207 1.72 16.58 26.84
N SER A 208 2.11 15.55 27.59
CA SER A 208 2.93 15.60 28.80
C SER A 208 4.34 16.16 28.55
N GLY A 209 5.00 15.82 27.44
CA GLY A 209 6.31 16.39 27.08
C GLY A 209 6.20 17.88 26.74
N GLY A 210 5.15 18.27 26.01
CA GLY A 210 4.86 19.67 25.67
C GLY A 210 4.54 20.53 26.91
N VAL A 211 3.79 19.99 27.86
CA VAL A 211 3.49 20.65 29.15
C VAL A 211 4.76 20.87 29.97
N ALA A 212 5.67 19.88 30.04
CA ALA A 212 6.94 20.02 30.75
C ALA A 212 7.83 21.13 30.14
N PHE A 213 7.95 21.19 28.80
CA PHE A 213 8.69 22.25 28.12
C PHE A 213 8.02 23.63 28.28
N MET A 214 6.69 23.71 28.28
CA MET A 214 5.96 24.95 28.51
C MET A 214 6.17 25.49 29.93
N LEU A 215 6.13 24.61 30.94
CA LEU A 215 6.41 24.96 32.34
C LEU A 215 7.87 25.41 32.53
N LEU A 216 8.83 24.75 31.88
CA LEU A 216 10.23 25.15 31.91
C LEU A 216 10.45 26.51 31.24
N GLY A 217 9.80 26.75 30.09
CA GLY A 217 9.84 28.05 29.41
C GLY A 217 9.25 29.18 30.25
N MET A 218 8.16 28.92 30.97
CA MET A 218 7.58 29.88 31.92
C MET A 218 8.54 30.18 33.08
N ALA A 219 9.16 29.15 33.67
CA ALA A 219 10.10 29.34 34.78
C ALA A 219 11.32 30.19 34.38
N LEU A 220 11.84 30.00 33.16
CA LEU A 220 12.94 30.80 32.63
C LEU A 220 12.54 32.23 32.22
N ALA A 221 11.27 32.47 31.90
CA ALA A 221 10.76 33.80 31.55
C ALA A 221 10.51 34.71 32.78
N VAL A 222 10.28 34.12 33.96
CA VAL A 222 10.06 34.85 35.22
C VAL A 222 11.19 35.83 35.58
N PRO A 223 12.49 35.45 35.55
CA PRO A 223 13.58 36.37 35.87
C PRO A 223 13.75 37.51 34.84
N LEU A 224 13.42 37.29 33.57
CA LEU A 224 13.51 38.29 32.50
C LEU A 224 12.43 39.38 32.60
N LEU A 225 11.25 39.03 33.14
CA LEU A 225 10.20 40.01 33.43
C LEU A 225 10.50 40.85 34.67
N ARG A 226 11.37 40.35 35.56
CA ARG A 226 11.75 41.02 36.81
C ARG A 226 12.89 42.03 36.63
N SER A 227 13.75 41.84 35.62
CA SER A 227 14.87 42.76 35.31
C SER A 227 14.48 44.00 34.50
N ARG A 228 13.21 44.11 34.06
CA ARG A 228 12.70 45.25 33.26
C ARG A 228 11.91 46.29 34.08
N ARG A 229 11.82 46.13 35.41
CA ARG A 229 11.12 47.03 36.33
C ARG A 229 12.02 47.57 37.46
N GLY A 230 13.35 47.49 37.30
CA GLY A 230 14.34 48.10 38.18
C GLY A 230 15.04 49.25 37.48
#